data_AF-A0A6A4UM04-F1
#
_entry.id   AF-A0A6A4UM04-F1
#
_cell.length_a   1.000
_cell.length_b   1.000
_cell.length_c   1.000
_cell.angle_alpha   90.00
_cell.angle_beta   90.00
_cell.angle_gamma   90.00
#
_symmetry.space_group_name_H-M   'P 1'
#
loop_
_entity.id
_entity.type
_entity.pdbx_description
1 polymer ?
#
loop_
_entity_poly.entity_id
_entity_poly.type
_entity_poly.pdbx_seq_one_letter_code
_entity_poly.pdbx_strand_id
1 'polypeptide(L)'
;MVLSPAEKQSRYRERQKAAKEAADRLSQEKIDTLFPATFHDFFNDHGDNTTFHMAFDAMGMDTPEFTDNADPKSLSGEIENIESGDNPYRGYTGSLGCAENMIEQLIDATVSLSGIVNDFKREQLTARLTDIEQADLSDPAARKAALGEVVRLNKLLERLSKPARWSFPQWKLRGE
;
A
#
# COMPACT_ATOMS: atom_id res chain seq x y z
N MET A 1 17.63 -4.75 43.49
CA MET A 1 16.93 -3.45 43.27
C MET A 1 15.45 -3.73 43.09
N VAL A 2 14.59 -2.97 43.77
CA VAL A 2 13.12 -3.06 43.60
C VAL A 2 12.75 -2.31 42.34
N LEU A 3 12.12 -2.98 41.37
CA LEU A 3 11.67 -2.36 40.12
C LEU A 3 10.71 -1.20 40.41
N SER A 4 10.94 -0.07 39.77
CA SER A 4 10.08 1.10 39.85
C SER A 4 8.69 0.79 39.26
N PRO A 5 7.64 1.54 39.63
CA PRO A 5 6.30 1.39 39.06
C PRO A 5 6.28 1.48 37.52
N ALA A 6 7.13 2.33 36.93
CA ALA A 6 7.24 2.50 35.47
C ALA A 6 7.84 1.25 34.80
N GLU A 7 8.89 0.66 35.38
CA GLU A 7 9.51 -0.57 34.87
C GLU A 7 8.58 -1.79 35.00
N LYS A 8 7.76 -1.85 36.07
CA LYS A 8 6.73 -2.89 36.21
C LYS A 8 5.65 -2.76 35.13
N GLN A 9 5.22 -1.54 34.80
CA GLN A 9 4.20 -1.29 33.78
C GLN A 9 4.73 -1.50 32.35
N SER A 10 6.01 -1.19 32.09
CA SER A 10 6.68 -1.53 30.82
C SER A 10 6.78 -3.04 30.63
N ARG A 11 7.27 -3.79 31.63
CA ARG A 11 7.35 -5.26 31.57
C ARG A 11 5.99 -5.93 31.44
N TYR A 12 4.94 -5.36 32.04
CA TYR A 12 3.57 -5.88 31.87
C TYR A 12 3.07 -5.70 30.44
N ARG A 13 3.31 -4.52 29.83
CA ARG A 13 2.98 -4.25 28.43
C ARG A 13 3.77 -5.16 27.48
N GLU A 14 5.06 -5.35 27.71
CA GLU A 14 5.89 -6.28 26.96
C GLU A 14 5.37 -7.72 27.04
N ARG A 15 4.96 -8.19 28.24
CA ARG A 15 4.37 -9.53 28.41
C ARG A 15 3.04 -9.69 27.69
N GLN A 16 2.16 -8.69 27.76
CA GLN A 16 0.89 -8.73 27.02
C GLN A 16 1.12 -8.75 25.52
N LYS A 17 2.07 -7.94 25.04
CA LYS A 17 2.45 -7.86 23.64
C LYS A 17 3.02 -9.19 23.13
N ALA A 18 3.97 -9.77 23.87
CA ALA A 18 4.54 -11.09 23.55
C ALA A 18 3.47 -12.21 23.60
N ALA A 19 2.53 -12.17 24.55
CA ALA A 19 1.44 -13.13 24.61
C ALA A 19 0.50 -13.02 23.40
N LYS A 20 0.22 -11.79 22.95
CA LYS A 20 -0.55 -11.55 21.73
C LYS A 20 0.19 -12.01 20.48
N GLU A 21 1.49 -11.72 20.36
CA GLU A 21 2.36 -12.23 19.28
C GLU A 21 2.34 -13.75 19.19
N ALA A 22 2.49 -14.41 20.33
CA ALA A 22 2.47 -15.87 20.40
C ALA A 22 1.11 -16.43 19.99
N ALA A 23 0.00 -15.80 20.40
CA ALA A 23 -1.35 -16.21 20.01
C ALA A 23 -1.60 -16.04 18.51
N ASP A 24 -1.21 -14.90 17.93
CA ASP A 24 -1.35 -14.61 16.50
C ASP A 24 -0.52 -15.59 15.66
N ARG A 25 0.72 -15.87 16.09
CA ARG A 25 1.60 -16.84 15.44
C ARG A 25 1.03 -18.25 15.50
N LEU A 26 0.54 -18.68 16.66
CA LEU A 26 -0.06 -20.01 16.84
C LEU A 26 -1.35 -20.17 16.03
N SER A 27 -2.10 -19.08 15.82
CA SER A 27 -3.26 -19.08 14.92
C SER A 27 -2.82 -19.30 13.47
N GLN A 28 -1.76 -18.64 13.03
CA GLN A 28 -1.23 -18.83 11.69
C GLN A 28 -0.66 -20.23 11.48
N GLU A 29 0.16 -20.72 12.40
CA GLU A 29 0.76 -22.05 12.27
C GLU A 29 -0.34 -23.12 12.11
N LYS A 30 -1.49 -22.95 12.78
CA LYS A 30 -2.67 -23.81 12.57
C LYS A 30 -3.28 -23.68 11.19
N ILE A 31 -3.43 -22.46 10.66
CA ILE A 31 -3.93 -22.23 9.30
C ILE A 31 -2.95 -22.82 8.27
N ASP A 32 -1.65 -22.60 8.45
CA ASP A 32 -0.59 -23.09 7.58
C ASP A 32 -0.60 -24.63 7.49
N THR A 33 -0.99 -25.34 8.57
CA THR A 33 -1.16 -26.81 8.52
C THR A 33 -2.26 -27.28 7.57
N LEU A 34 -3.16 -26.40 7.14
CA LEU A 34 -4.22 -26.72 6.17
C LEU A 34 -3.69 -26.72 4.72
N PHE A 35 -2.50 -26.17 4.47
CA PHE A 35 -1.93 -26.05 3.13
C PHE A 35 -0.85 -27.11 2.89
N PRO A 36 -1.12 -28.15 2.07
CA PRO A 36 -0.19 -29.25 1.87
C PRO A 36 1.01 -28.90 0.97
N ALA A 37 0.93 -27.80 0.21
CA ALA A 37 1.99 -27.30 -0.66
C ALA A 37 2.47 -25.93 -0.18
N THR A 38 3.73 -25.60 -0.46
CA THR A 38 4.25 -24.25 -0.19
C THR A 38 3.71 -23.27 -1.23
N PHE A 39 3.64 -21.99 -0.85
CA PHE A 39 3.16 -20.97 -1.79
C PHE A 39 4.12 -20.76 -2.95
N HIS A 40 5.45 -20.81 -2.72
CA HIS A 40 6.42 -20.62 -3.82
C HIS A 40 6.30 -21.69 -4.91
N ASP A 41 6.10 -22.97 -4.54
CA ASP A 41 5.85 -24.04 -5.51
C ASP A 41 4.56 -23.76 -6.30
N PHE A 42 3.48 -23.42 -5.59
CA PHE A 42 2.20 -23.11 -6.20
C PHE A 42 2.27 -21.91 -7.15
N PHE A 43 2.97 -20.84 -6.77
CA PHE A 43 3.11 -19.61 -7.54
C PHE A 43 3.84 -19.86 -8.86
N ASN A 44 4.92 -20.62 -8.84
CA ASN A 44 5.71 -20.92 -10.03
C ASN A 44 4.92 -21.71 -11.08
N ASP A 45 4.01 -22.59 -10.63
CA ASP A 45 3.15 -23.38 -11.52
C ASP A 45 1.84 -22.67 -11.91
N HIS A 46 1.51 -21.53 -11.28
CA HIS A 46 0.24 -20.84 -11.49
C HIS A 46 0.21 -20.08 -12.82
N GLY A 47 -0.82 -20.29 -13.64
CA GLY A 47 -0.93 -19.68 -14.98
C GLY A 47 -0.90 -18.15 -14.96
N ASP A 48 -1.46 -17.51 -13.94
CA ASP A 48 -1.45 -16.04 -13.81
C ASP A 48 -0.11 -15.46 -13.37
N ASN A 49 0.90 -16.28 -13.08
CA ASN A 49 2.25 -15.81 -12.80
C ASN A 49 2.78 -14.95 -13.97
N THR A 50 2.46 -15.33 -15.22
CA THR A 50 2.81 -14.54 -16.41
C THR A 50 2.21 -13.13 -16.36
N THR A 51 0.94 -13.01 -15.97
CA THR A 51 0.26 -11.71 -15.86
C THR A 51 0.88 -10.84 -14.77
N PHE A 52 1.26 -11.45 -13.65
CA PHE A 52 1.97 -10.76 -12.57
C PHE A 52 3.32 -10.20 -13.06
N HIS A 53 4.13 -11.01 -13.74
CA HIS A 53 5.38 -10.56 -14.35
C HIS A 53 5.18 -9.44 -15.38
N MET A 54 4.18 -9.57 -16.26
CA MET A 54 3.86 -8.54 -17.26
C MET A 54 3.48 -7.20 -16.61
N ALA A 55 2.83 -7.21 -15.45
CA ALA A 55 2.49 -5.98 -14.75
C ALA A 55 3.75 -5.25 -14.25
N PHE A 56 4.72 -5.96 -13.68
CA PHE A 56 5.99 -5.39 -13.25
C PHE A 56 6.85 -4.92 -14.42
N ASP A 57 6.93 -5.70 -15.50
CA ASP A 57 7.62 -5.30 -16.73
C ASP A 57 7.02 -4.02 -17.32
N ALA A 58 5.69 -3.90 -17.36
CA ALA A 58 5.01 -2.69 -17.81
C ALA A 58 5.26 -1.48 -16.89
N MET A 59 5.55 -1.70 -15.61
CA MET A 59 5.99 -0.65 -14.68
C MET A 59 7.48 -0.30 -14.84
N GLY A 60 8.24 -1.07 -15.63
CA GLY A 60 9.69 -0.93 -15.76
C GLY A 60 10.43 -1.36 -14.49
N MET A 61 9.89 -2.34 -13.76
CA MET A 61 10.45 -2.87 -12.52
C MET A 61 10.71 -4.37 -12.66
N ASP A 62 11.78 -4.85 -12.01
CA ASP A 62 12.00 -6.28 -11.86
C ASP A 62 10.86 -6.90 -11.05
N THR A 63 10.40 -8.07 -11.49
CA THR A 63 9.34 -8.77 -10.77
C THR A 63 9.91 -9.49 -9.55
N PRO A 64 9.30 -9.34 -8.36
CA PRO A 64 9.68 -10.13 -7.20
C PRO A 64 9.44 -11.62 -7.44
N GLU A 65 10.41 -12.46 -7.08
CA GLU A 65 10.30 -13.91 -7.15
C GLU A 65 10.09 -14.52 -5.76
N PHE A 66 9.37 -15.64 -5.72
CA PHE A 66 9.27 -16.50 -4.54
C PHE A 66 10.08 -17.76 -4.82
N THR A 67 11.33 -17.78 -4.38
CA THR A 67 12.28 -18.88 -4.67
C THR A 67 12.45 -19.86 -3.51
N ASP A 68 12.08 -19.45 -2.31
CA ASP A 68 12.17 -20.25 -1.09
C ASP A 68 10.98 -19.98 -0.18
N ASN A 69 10.97 -20.58 1.01
CA ASN A 69 9.95 -20.34 2.03
C ASN A 69 10.44 -19.42 3.16
N ALA A 70 11.29 -18.43 2.86
CA ALA A 70 11.76 -17.47 3.86
C ALA A 70 10.66 -16.52 4.31
N ASP A 71 10.79 -16.01 5.54
CA ASP A 71 9.92 -14.96 6.08
C ASP A 71 10.23 -13.60 5.41
N PRO A 72 9.25 -12.68 5.37
CA PRO A 72 9.47 -11.36 4.79
C PRO A 72 10.49 -10.55 5.57
N LYS A 73 11.23 -9.74 4.81
CA LYS A 73 12.26 -8.81 5.29
C LYS A 73 12.29 -7.60 4.36
N SER A 74 12.72 -6.47 4.88
CA SER A 74 12.94 -5.30 4.05
C SER A 74 14.22 -5.46 3.25
N LEU A 75 14.26 -4.82 2.09
CA LEU A 75 15.44 -4.87 1.22
C LEU A 75 16.67 -4.23 1.90
N SER A 76 16.47 -3.15 2.65
CA SER A 76 17.55 -2.41 3.30
C SER A 76 17.86 -2.86 4.73
N GLY A 77 16.97 -3.61 5.36
CA GLY A 77 17.01 -3.90 6.80
C GLY A 77 16.56 -2.74 7.71
N GLU A 78 16.19 -1.59 7.14
CA GLU A 78 15.86 -0.39 7.92
C GLU A 78 14.50 -0.49 8.60
N ILE A 79 13.54 -1.20 8.01
CA ILE A 79 12.18 -1.33 8.57
C ILE A 79 12.23 -2.08 9.91
N GLU A 80 13.09 -3.08 9.99
CA GLU A 80 13.35 -3.87 11.19
C GLU A 80 14.07 -3.05 12.28
N ASN A 81 14.82 -2.02 11.89
CA ASN A 81 15.54 -1.13 12.80
C ASN A 81 14.67 0.00 13.38
N ILE A 82 13.43 0.17 12.90
CA ILE A 82 12.52 1.17 13.45
C ILE A 82 12.19 0.76 14.90
N GLU A 83 12.58 1.60 15.88
CA GLU A 83 12.25 1.45 17.30
C GLU A 83 10.74 1.68 17.56
N SER A 84 9.89 0.84 16.98
CA SER A 84 8.45 0.78 17.28
C SER A 84 8.13 -0.26 18.36
N GLY A 85 9.13 -1.09 18.70
CA GLY A 85 9.03 -2.22 19.62
C GLY A 85 8.16 -3.37 19.09
N ASP A 86 7.49 -3.23 17.94
CA ASP A 86 6.68 -4.27 17.27
C ASP A 86 7.48 -4.87 16.10
N ASN A 87 7.37 -6.19 15.91
CA ASN A 87 7.85 -6.81 14.67
C ASN A 87 7.00 -6.27 13.50
N PRO A 88 7.59 -5.57 12.50
CA PRO A 88 6.84 -5.01 11.37
C PRO A 88 6.17 -6.09 10.52
N TYR A 89 6.70 -7.32 10.55
CA TYR A 89 6.19 -8.48 9.83
C TYR A 89 5.36 -9.41 10.70
N ARG A 90 4.81 -8.90 11.81
CA ARG A 90 3.97 -9.69 12.71
C ARG A 90 2.84 -10.36 11.91
N GLY A 91 2.87 -11.68 11.90
CA GLY A 91 1.85 -12.46 11.23
C GLY A 91 2.08 -12.67 9.75
N TYR A 92 3.26 -12.41 9.21
CA TYR A 92 3.62 -12.92 7.90
C TYR A 92 4.68 -14.00 8.07
N THR A 93 4.41 -15.19 7.53
CA THR A 93 5.29 -16.36 7.62
C THR A 93 5.51 -16.98 6.25
N GLY A 94 6.75 -17.32 5.97
CA GLY A 94 7.19 -17.96 4.72
C GLY A 94 6.84 -17.18 3.45
N SER A 95 6.88 -17.91 2.33
CA SER A 95 6.60 -17.39 0.99
C SER A 95 5.19 -16.81 0.83
N LEU A 96 4.20 -17.40 1.50
CA LEU A 96 2.84 -16.87 1.52
C LEU A 96 2.78 -15.53 2.23
N GLY A 97 3.38 -15.43 3.42
CA GLY A 97 3.46 -14.17 4.16
C GLY A 97 4.22 -13.09 3.40
N CYS A 98 5.25 -13.46 2.65
CA CYS A 98 5.93 -12.53 1.73
C CYS A 98 4.97 -11.97 0.68
N ALA A 99 4.16 -12.83 0.04
CA ALA A 99 3.19 -12.42 -0.96
C ALA A 99 2.07 -11.54 -0.37
N GLU A 100 1.52 -11.92 0.78
CA GLU A 100 0.49 -11.14 1.48
C GLU A 100 1.02 -9.75 1.87
N ASN A 101 2.21 -9.68 2.45
CA ASN A 101 2.87 -8.42 2.79
C ASN A 101 3.11 -7.58 1.53
N MET A 102 3.59 -8.19 0.44
CA MET A 102 3.82 -7.48 -0.83
C MET A 102 2.53 -6.88 -1.40
N ILE A 103 1.41 -7.61 -1.37
CA ILE A 103 0.12 -7.08 -1.81
C ILE A 103 -0.24 -5.81 -1.02
N GLU A 104 -0.06 -5.84 0.31
CA GLU A 104 -0.35 -4.68 1.15
C GLU A 104 0.56 -3.48 0.86
N GLN A 105 1.87 -3.71 0.74
CA GLN A 105 2.80 -2.63 0.42
C GLN A 105 2.55 -2.04 -0.97
N LEU A 106 2.13 -2.85 -1.96
CA LEU A 106 1.74 -2.37 -3.29
C LEU A 106 0.45 -1.54 -3.24
N ILE A 107 -0.52 -1.93 -2.42
CA ILE A 107 -1.74 -1.14 -2.21
C ILE A 107 -1.40 0.21 -1.56
N ASP A 108 -0.59 0.21 -0.50
CA ASP A 108 -0.17 1.44 0.18
C ASP A 108 0.62 2.37 -0.74
N ALA A 109 1.56 1.82 -1.53
CA ALA A 109 2.30 2.56 -2.55
C ALA A 109 1.37 3.14 -3.62
N THR A 110 0.39 2.35 -4.08
CA THR A 110 -0.61 2.79 -5.07
C THR A 110 -1.45 3.93 -4.53
N VAL A 111 -1.94 3.83 -3.29
CA VAL A 111 -2.71 4.89 -2.63
C VAL A 111 -1.88 6.17 -2.54
N SER A 112 -0.64 6.07 -2.04
CA SER A 112 0.26 7.21 -1.89
C SER A 112 0.57 7.90 -3.23
N LEU A 113 1.01 7.13 -4.24
CA LEU A 113 1.34 7.66 -5.56
C LEU A 113 0.11 8.26 -6.26
N SER A 114 -1.06 7.62 -6.13
CA SER A 114 -2.30 8.14 -6.72
C SER A 114 -2.69 9.49 -6.11
N GLY A 115 -2.46 9.70 -4.81
CA GLY A 115 -2.64 10.97 -4.13
C GLY A 115 -1.72 12.05 -4.70
N ILE A 116 -0.41 11.77 -4.77
CA ILE A 116 0.60 12.70 -5.31
C ILE A 116 0.23 13.10 -6.76
N VAL A 117 -0.13 12.14 -7.61
CA VAL A 117 -0.53 12.40 -9.00
C VAL A 117 -1.81 13.23 -9.07
N ASN A 118 -2.76 13.00 -8.16
CA ASN A 118 -4.01 13.76 -8.09
C ASN A 118 -3.73 15.22 -7.69
N ASP A 119 -2.98 15.41 -6.61
CA ASP A 119 -2.61 16.73 -6.08
C ASP A 119 -1.87 17.54 -7.13
N PHE A 120 -0.85 16.96 -7.77
CA PHE A 120 -0.13 17.62 -8.88
C PHE A 120 -1.10 18.07 -9.98
N LYS A 121 -1.98 17.19 -10.46
CA LYS A 121 -2.94 17.54 -11.51
C LYS A 121 -3.90 18.64 -11.07
N ARG A 122 -4.38 18.61 -9.83
CA ARG A 122 -5.28 19.64 -9.28
C ARG A 122 -4.58 20.98 -9.19
N GLU A 123 -3.35 21.02 -8.67
CA GLU A 123 -2.55 22.24 -8.60
C GLU A 123 -2.35 22.87 -9.97
N GLN A 124 -1.96 22.09 -10.98
CA GLN A 124 -1.77 22.60 -12.34
C GLN A 124 -3.08 23.16 -12.95
N LEU A 125 -4.21 22.48 -12.73
CA LEU A 125 -5.51 22.94 -13.23
C LEU A 125 -5.99 24.20 -12.49
N THR A 126 -5.78 24.29 -11.18
CA THR A 126 -6.13 25.45 -10.37
C THR A 126 -5.26 26.65 -10.72
N ALA A 127 -3.95 26.47 -10.91
CA ALA A 127 -3.06 27.52 -11.39
C ALA A 127 -3.54 28.07 -12.74
N ARG A 128 -3.93 27.18 -13.67
CA ARG A 128 -4.45 27.60 -14.97
C ARG A 128 -5.78 28.36 -14.88
N LEU A 129 -6.64 28.01 -13.93
CA LEU A 129 -7.86 28.79 -13.65
C LEU A 129 -7.52 30.20 -13.17
N THR A 130 -6.58 30.33 -12.24
CA THR A 130 -6.10 31.62 -11.74
C THR A 130 -5.52 32.49 -12.86
N ASP A 131 -4.74 31.91 -13.78
CA ASP A 131 -4.21 32.63 -14.95
C ASP A 131 -5.34 33.21 -15.82
N ILE A 132 -6.42 32.45 -16.03
CA ILE A 132 -7.57 32.88 -16.85
C ILE A 132 -8.35 33.99 -16.14
N GLU A 133 -8.51 33.88 -14.81
CA GLU A 133 -9.18 34.90 -13.99
C GLU A 133 -8.43 36.24 -13.99
N GLN A 134 -7.11 36.21 -14.11
CA GLN A 134 -6.25 37.40 -14.15
C GLN A 134 -6.03 37.97 -15.57
N ALA A 135 -6.45 37.24 -16.61
CA ALA A 135 -6.27 37.67 -17.99
C ALA A 135 -7.16 38.87 -18.35
N ASP A 136 -6.68 39.74 -19.24
CA ASP A 136 -7.52 40.77 -19.84
C ASP A 136 -8.51 40.12 -20.83
N LEU A 137 -9.80 40.19 -20.52
CA LEU A 137 -10.91 39.63 -21.29
C LEU A 137 -11.77 40.72 -21.94
N SER A 138 -11.16 41.85 -22.28
CA SER A 138 -11.81 42.99 -22.94
C SER A 138 -12.35 42.68 -24.34
N ASP A 139 -11.72 41.75 -25.08
CA ASP A 139 -12.24 41.23 -26.35
C ASP A 139 -13.39 40.20 -26.12
N PRO A 140 -14.58 40.40 -26.73
CA PRO A 140 -15.70 39.46 -26.62
C PRO A 140 -15.38 38.03 -27.08
N ALA A 141 -14.53 37.85 -28.09
CA ALA A 141 -14.16 36.50 -28.56
C ALA A 141 -13.23 35.80 -27.55
N ALA A 142 -12.20 36.49 -27.06
CA ALA A 142 -11.33 36.02 -26.00
C ALA A 142 -12.12 35.66 -24.72
N ARG A 143 -13.08 36.50 -24.32
CA ARG A 143 -13.94 36.26 -23.17
C ARG A 143 -14.77 34.98 -23.32
N LYS A 144 -15.35 34.73 -24.49
CA LYS A 144 -16.13 33.51 -24.75
C LYS A 144 -15.25 32.26 -24.66
N ALA A 145 -14.04 32.31 -25.21
CA ALA A 145 -13.10 31.20 -25.15
C ALA A 145 -12.65 30.91 -23.70
N ALA A 146 -12.34 31.95 -22.93
CA ALA A 146 -11.96 31.85 -21.52
C ALA A 146 -13.05 31.20 -20.67
N LEU A 147 -14.31 31.60 -20.83
CA LEU A 147 -15.44 30.99 -20.11
C LEU A 147 -15.62 29.51 -20.46
N GLY A 148 -15.46 29.14 -21.73
CA GLY A 148 -15.51 27.74 -22.16
C GLY A 148 -14.43 26.90 -21.51
N GLU A 149 -13.22 27.44 -21.41
CA GLU A 149 -12.08 26.78 -20.78
C GLU A 149 -12.27 26.62 -19.26
N VAL A 150 -12.75 27.65 -18.56
CA VAL A 150 -13.09 27.57 -17.12
C VAL A 150 -14.07 26.43 -16.84
N VAL A 151 -15.12 26.29 -17.65
CA VAL A 151 -16.09 25.18 -17.52
C VAL A 151 -15.41 23.83 -17.74
N ARG A 152 -14.51 23.72 -18.72
CA ARG A 152 -13.76 22.49 -19.01
C ARG A 152 -12.85 22.09 -17.84
N LEU A 153 -12.08 23.05 -17.30
CA LEU A 153 -11.15 22.83 -16.19
C LEU A 153 -11.89 22.42 -14.92
N ASN A 154 -13.01 23.08 -14.59
CA ASN A 154 -13.85 22.71 -13.44
C ASN A 154 -14.40 21.28 -13.55
N LYS A 155 -14.82 20.85 -14.75
CA LYS A 155 -15.24 19.44 -14.98
C LYS A 155 -14.10 18.45 -14.77
N LEU A 156 -12.86 18.81 -15.11
CA LEU A 156 -11.70 17.95 -14.85
C LEU A 156 -11.41 17.86 -13.35
N LEU A 157 -11.48 18.98 -12.62
CA LEU A 157 -11.33 19.00 -11.16
C LEU A 157 -12.40 18.17 -10.45
N GLU A 158 -13.65 18.20 -10.93
CA GLU A 158 -14.75 17.36 -10.42
C GLU A 158 -14.53 15.87 -10.71
N ARG A 159 -13.89 15.52 -11.83
CA ARG A 159 -13.50 14.13 -12.10
C ARG A 159 -12.39 13.69 -11.16
N LEU A 160 -11.41 14.54 -10.90
CA LEU A 160 -10.30 14.25 -10.00
C LEU A 160 -10.73 14.14 -8.54
N SER A 161 -11.88 14.71 -8.14
CA SER A 161 -12.41 14.52 -6.79
C SER A 161 -13.10 13.17 -6.56
N LYS A 162 -13.22 12.33 -7.60
CA LYS A 162 -13.88 11.02 -7.49
C LYS A 162 -12.83 9.94 -7.23
N PRO A 163 -13.02 9.08 -6.20
CA PRO A 163 -12.08 8.01 -5.93
C PRO A 163 -12.15 6.93 -7.00
N ALA A 164 -10.99 6.39 -7.39
CA ALA A 164 -10.92 5.15 -8.15
C ALA A 164 -11.32 3.97 -7.24
N ARG A 165 -12.08 3.01 -7.78
CA ARG A 165 -12.53 1.83 -7.04
C ARG A 165 -11.93 0.58 -7.68
N TRP A 166 -11.22 -0.18 -6.87
CA TRP A 166 -10.67 -1.49 -7.22
C TRP A 166 -11.21 -2.54 -6.26
N SER A 167 -11.52 -3.72 -6.78
CA SER A 167 -11.91 -4.88 -5.99
C SER A 167 -10.82 -5.93 -6.08
N PHE A 168 -10.48 -6.52 -4.95
CA PHE A 168 -9.48 -7.57 -4.85
C PHE A 168 -10.15 -8.86 -4.33
N PRO A 169 -9.73 -10.04 -4.80
CA PRO A 169 -10.08 -11.30 -4.13
C PRO A 169 -9.67 -11.25 -2.66
N GLN A 170 -10.40 -11.89 -1.75
CA GLN A 170 -9.95 -11.94 -0.35
C GLN A 170 -8.70 -12.81 -0.24
N TRP A 171 -7.57 -12.21 0.15
CA TRP A 171 -6.30 -12.95 0.35
C TRP A 171 -5.96 -13.19 1.82
N LYS A 172 -6.55 -12.42 2.75
CA LYS A 172 -6.33 -12.61 4.19
C LYS A 172 -7.36 -13.55 4.81
N LEU A 173 -6.89 -14.45 5.66
CA LEU A 173 -7.74 -15.29 6.52
C LEU A 173 -7.84 -14.76 7.97
N ARG A 174 -7.13 -13.67 8.29
CA ARG A 174 -7.13 -13.06 9.63
C ARG A 174 -7.96 -11.77 9.64
N GLY A 175 -8.68 -11.50 10.74
CA GLY A 175 -9.43 -10.26 10.91
C GLY A 175 -10.83 -10.37 11.52
N GLU A 176 -11.19 -11.50 12.16
CA GLU A 176 -12.12 -11.47 13.32
C GLU A 176 -11.33 -11.31 14.61
#